data_AF-A0A0A1H9N1-F1
#
_entry.id   AF-A0A0A1H9N1-F1
#
_cell.length_a   1.000
_cell.length_b   1.000
_cell.length_c   1.000
_cell.angle_alpha   90.00
_cell.angle_beta   90.00
_cell.angle_gamma   90.00
#
_symmetry.space_group_name_H-M   'P 1'
#
loop_
_entity.id
_entity.type
_entity.pdbx_description
1 polymer ?
#
loop_
_entity_poly.entity_id
_entity_poly.type
_entity_poly.pdbx_seq_one_letter_code
_entity_poly.pdbx_strand_id
1 'polypeptide(L)'
;RHSHPPPPPTVIEGEPQYEVESILDSRLRRGKLQYLVHWKGYGYEENSWVKESDVNAPRLIKEFHRRHTAAPRRIQVTDFGRIRFRMHRGDAS
;
A
#
# COMPACT_ATOMS: atom_id res chain seq x y z
N ARG A 1 -12.42 -18.10 18.89
CA ARG A 1 -12.00 -19.31 18.13
C ARG A 1 -12.40 -19.06 16.69
N HIS A 2 -11.44 -18.78 15.80
CA HIS A 2 -11.72 -18.62 14.38
C HIS A 2 -12.09 -20.01 13.85
N SER A 3 -13.38 -20.22 13.57
CA SER A 3 -13.97 -21.54 13.30
C SER A 3 -13.95 -21.92 11.81
N HIS A 4 -13.19 -21.20 10.98
CA HIS A 4 -13.10 -21.47 9.56
C HIS A 4 -11.63 -21.65 9.16
N PRO A 5 -11.28 -22.74 8.47
CA PRO A 5 -9.95 -22.87 7.89
C PRO A 5 -9.74 -21.72 6.91
N PRO A 6 -8.51 -21.18 6.82
CA PRO A 6 -8.21 -20.13 5.86
C PRO A 6 -8.56 -20.59 4.45
N PRO A 7 -9.05 -19.70 3.57
CA PRO A 7 -9.32 -20.05 2.19
C PRO A 7 -8.03 -20.54 1.51
N PRO A 8 -8.11 -21.48 0.56
CA PRO A 8 -6.94 -21.87 -0.21
C PRO A 8 -6.47 -20.69 -1.09
N PRO A 9 -5.16 -20.51 -1.27
CA PRO A 9 -4.65 -19.53 -2.24
C PRO A 9 -5.05 -19.90 -3.67
N THR A 10 -5.26 -18.89 -4.50
CA THR A 10 -5.47 -19.08 -5.94
C THR A 10 -4.11 -19.16 -6.62
N VAL A 11 -3.82 -20.24 -7.34
CA VAL A 11 -2.56 -20.35 -8.09
C VAL A 11 -2.72 -19.70 -9.47
N ILE A 12 -2.01 -18.61 -9.72
CA ILE A 12 -1.98 -17.92 -11.01
C ILE A 12 -0.55 -17.96 -11.51
N GLU A 13 -0.34 -18.48 -12.73
CA GLU A 13 1.00 -18.63 -13.33
C GLU A 13 1.99 -19.46 -12.48
N GLY A 14 1.47 -20.37 -11.64
CA GLY A 14 2.27 -21.21 -10.74
C GLY A 14 2.58 -20.59 -9.38
N GLU A 15 2.18 -19.35 -9.14
CA GLU A 15 2.42 -18.64 -7.88
C GLU A 15 1.12 -18.48 -7.06
N PRO A 16 1.17 -18.65 -5.72
CA PRO A 16 0.01 -18.49 -4.85
C PRO A 16 -0.37 -17.00 -4.70
N GLN A 17 -1.61 -16.68 -5.06
CA GLN A 17 -2.24 -15.38 -4.84
C GLN A 17 -3.35 -15.48 -3.79
N TYR A 18 -3.43 -14.44 -2.97
CA TYR A 18 -4.38 -14.32 -1.87
C TYR A 18 -5.27 -13.10 -2.12
N GLU A 19 -6.55 -13.22 -1.81
CA GLU A 19 -7.49 -12.09 -1.98
C GLU A 19 -7.24 -11.06 -0.87
N VAL A 20 -7.02 -9.80 -1.29
CA VAL A 20 -6.83 -8.68 -0.37
C VAL A 20 -8.19 -8.16 0.07
N GLU A 21 -8.44 -8.14 1.38
CA GLU A 21 -9.65 -7.55 1.95
C GLU A 21 -9.51 -6.04 2.15
N SER A 22 -8.41 -5.60 2.76
CA SER A 22 -8.16 -4.17 2.98
C SER A 22 -6.67 -3.84 3.13
N ILE A 23 -6.33 -2.58 2.90
CA ILE A 23 -5.00 -2.02 3.21
C ILE A 23 -5.11 -1.25 4.53
N LEU A 24 -4.35 -1.69 5.52
CA LEU A 24 -4.41 -1.17 6.88
C LEU A 24 -3.41 -0.04 7.11
N ASP A 25 -2.23 -0.14 6.49
CA ASP A 25 -1.15 0.82 6.69
C ASP A 25 -0.17 0.83 5.50
N SER A 26 0.70 1.82 5.44
CA SER A 26 1.79 1.91 4.46
C SER A 26 3.07 2.45 5.10
N ARG A 27 4.21 1.92 4.68
CA ARG A 27 5.53 2.35 5.17
C ARG A 27 6.58 2.35 4.09
N LEU A 28 7.61 3.17 4.26
CA LEU A 28 8.84 3.09 3.48
C LEU A 28 9.89 2.30 4.26
N ARG A 29 10.35 1.17 3.70
CA ARG A 29 11.44 0.38 4.27
C ARG A 29 12.56 0.28 3.26
N ARG A 30 13.73 0.86 3.60
CA ARG A 30 14.91 0.94 2.70
C ARG A 30 14.56 1.54 1.33
N GLY A 31 13.79 2.63 1.33
CA GLY A 31 13.35 3.33 0.11
C GLY A 31 12.26 2.60 -0.69
N LYS A 32 11.78 1.44 -0.25
CA LYS A 32 10.72 0.68 -0.93
C LYS A 32 9.41 0.80 -0.17
N LEU A 33 8.34 1.10 -0.91
CA LEU A 33 6.99 1.20 -0.37
C LEU A 33 6.44 -0.20 -0.08
N GLN A 34 5.87 -0.36 1.11
CA GLN A 34 5.19 -1.56 1.54
C GLN A 34 3.82 -1.21 2.10
N TYR A 35 2.86 -2.11 1.93
CA TYR A 35 1.52 -2.02 2.49
C TYR A 35 1.29 -3.13 3.50
N LEU A 36 0.62 -2.81 4.60
CA LEU A 36 0.10 -3.80 5.52
C LEU A 36 -1.25 -4.27 4.98
N VAL A 37 -1.29 -5.53 4.59
CA VAL A 37 -2.43 -6.15 3.92
C VAL A 37 -3.22 -6.98 4.91
N HIS A 38 -4.53 -6.77 4.95
CA HIS A 38 -5.47 -7.71 5.55
C HIS A 38 -5.99 -8.65 4.48
N TRP A 39 -5.84 -9.96 4.72
CA TRP A 39 -6.21 -11.00 3.78
C TRP A 39 -7.63 -11.48 4.04
N LYS A 40 -8.40 -11.65 2.98
CA LYS A 40 -9.81 -12.04 3.10
C LYS A 40 -9.94 -13.44 3.65
N GLY A 41 -10.72 -13.58 4.72
CA GLY A 41 -10.96 -14.87 5.37
C GLY A 41 -9.81 -15.33 6.27
N TYR A 42 -8.83 -14.48 6.54
CA TYR A 42 -7.76 -14.72 7.52
C TYR A 42 -7.93 -13.79 8.73
N GLY A 43 -7.39 -14.22 9.87
CA GLY A 43 -7.37 -13.40 11.09
C GLY A 43 -6.37 -12.24 10.98
N TYR A 44 -6.43 -11.31 11.94
CA TYR A 44 -5.50 -10.17 12.00
C TYR A 44 -4.05 -10.60 12.24
N GLU A 45 -3.85 -11.79 12.80
CA GLU A 45 -2.54 -12.42 12.99
C GLU A 45 -1.80 -12.71 11.67
N GLU A 46 -2.53 -12.88 10.57
CA GLU A 46 -1.95 -13.18 9.24
C GLU A 46 -1.60 -11.90 8.45
N ASN A 47 -1.92 -10.73 9.00
CA ASN A 47 -1.65 -9.45 8.36
C ASN A 47 -0.15 -9.30 8.07
N SER A 48 0.16 -9.01 6.82
CA SER A 48 1.54 -9.06 6.33
C SER A 48 1.94 -7.81 5.57
N TRP A 49 3.21 -7.43 5.67
CA TRP A 49 3.80 -6.32 4.93
C TRP A 49 4.23 -6.78 3.54
N VAL A 50 3.47 -6.37 2.53
CA VAL A 50 3.68 -6.74 1.12
C VAL A 50 4.28 -5.54 0.37
N LYS A 51 5.15 -5.78 -0.62
CA LYS A 51 5.70 -4.70 -1.43
C LYS A 51 4.62 -4.10 -2.32
N GLU A 52 4.71 -2.81 -2.62
CA GLU A 52 3.78 -2.16 -3.55
C GLU A 52 3.74 -2.83 -4.94
N SER A 53 4.85 -3.41 -5.41
CA SER A 53 4.91 -4.18 -6.67
C SER A 53 4.08 -5.47 -6.66
N ASP A 54 3.87 -6.04 -5.47
CA ASP A 54 3.28 -7.37 -5.31
C ASP A 54 1.79 -7.26 -4.90
N VAL A 55 1.29 -6.05 -4.64
CA VAL A 55 -0.12 -5.77 -4.30
C VAL A 55 -0.89 -5.34 -5.55
N ASN A 56 -1.67 -6.27 -6.11
CA ASN A 56 -2.53 -5.98 -7.27
C ASN A 56 -3.94 -5.51 -6.86
N ALA A 57 -4.04 -4.46 -6.04
CA ALA A 57 -5.31 -3.95 -5.51
C ALA A 57 -5.43 -2.41 -5.61
N PRO A 58 -5.47 -1.84 -6.83
CA PRO A 58 -5.41 -0.38 -7.02
C PRO A 58 -6.59 0.36 -6.38
N ARG A 59 -7.77 -0.26 -6.32
CA ARG A 59 -8.96 0.33 -5.67
C ARG A 59 -8.76 0.50 -4.17
N LEU A 60 -8.25 -0.53 -3.48
CA LEU A 60 -8.03 -0.53 -2.04
C LEU A 60 -6.88 0.41 -1.65
N ILE A 61 -5.80 0.43 -2.43
CA ILE A 61 -4.71 1.39 -2.25
C ILE A 61 -5.22 2.83 -2.36
N LYS A 62 -6.02 3.14 -3.40
CA LYS A 62 -6.59 4.48 -3.59
C LYS A 62 -7.50 4.88 -2.43
N GLU A 63 -8.34 3.95 -1.97
CA GLU A 63 -9.21 4.20 -0.82
C GLU A 63 -8.43 4.45 0.47
N PHE A 64 -7.40 3.64 0.72
CA PHE A 64 -6.52 3.83 1.87
C PHE A 64 -5.87 5.23 1.86
N HIS A 65 -5.27 5.65 0.74
CA HIS A 65 -4.62 6.97 0.62
C HIS A 65 -5.60 8.13 0.62
N ARG A 66 -6.86 7.91 0.24
CA ARG A 66 -7.92 8.93 0.38
C ARG A 66 -8.22 9.22 1.85
N ARG A 67 -8.17 8.19 2.71
CA ARG A 67 -8.40 8.31 4.15
C ARG A 67 -7.12 8.71 4.92
N HIS A 68 -5.96 8.31 4.42
CA HIS A 68 -4.65 8.55 5.04
C HIS A 68 -3.75 9.39 4.13
N THR A 69 -4.05 10.68 4.03
CA THR A 69 -3.34 11.61 3.11
C THR A 69 -1.86 11.82 3.46
N ALA A 70 -1.48 11.63 4.72
CA ALA A 70 -0.10 11.70 5.20
C ALA A 70 0.68 10.38 5.08
N ALA A 71 0.00 9.28 4.70
CA ALA A 71 0.65 7.99 4.62
C ALA A 71 1.64 7.94 3.43
N PRO A 72 2.78 7.25 3.56
CA PRO A 72 3.74 7.12 2.47
C PRO A 72 3.11 6.55 1.20
N ARG A 73 3.28 7.25 0.08
CA ARG A 73 2.81 6.81 -1.24
C ARG A 73 3.89 6.99 -2.28
N ARG A 74 3.84 6.19 -3.35
CA ARG A 74 4.79 6.32 -4.46
C ARG A 74 4.46 7.60 -5.23
N ILE A 75 5.30 8.62 -5.09
CA ILE A 75 5.22 9.83 -5.92
C ILE A 75 5.77 9.44 -7.30
N GLN A 76 4.90 9.45 -8.31
CA GLN A 76 5.32 9.26 -9.68
C GLN A 76 6.14 10.47 -10.12
N VAL A 77 7.16 10.27 -10.95
CA VAL A 77 8.01 11.37 -11.47
C VAL A 77 7.17 12.43 -12.20
N THR A 78 6.02 12.05 -12.75
CA THR A 78 5.06 12.96 -13.37
C THR A 78 4.38 13.93 -12.39
N ASP A 79 4.40 13.64 -11.09
CA ASP A 79 3.85 14.51 -10.04
C ASP A 79 4.78 15.68 -9.70
N PHE A 80 6.08 15.61 -10.06
CA PHE A 80 7.03 16.73 -9.88
C PHE A 80 6.61 18.00 -10.64
N GLY A 81 5.85 17.89 -11.73
CA GLY A 81 5.29 19.04 -12.45
C GLY A 81 4.08 19.69 -11.77
N ARG A 82 3.48 19.04 -10.75
CA ARG A 82 2.32 19.53 -9.99
C ARG A 82 2.68 19.96 -8.58
N ILE A 83 3.81 19.50 -8.05
CA ILE A 83 4.39 20.01 -6.81
C ILE A 83 4.85 21.45 -7.08
N ARG A 84 4.02 22.44 -6.74
CA ARG A 84 4.43 23.85 -6.73
C ARG A 84 5.47 24.01 -5.63
N PHE A 85 6.75 23.90 -5.98
CA PHE A 85 7.83 24.35 -5.13
C PHE A 85 7.62 25.85 -4.89
N ARG A 86 7.16 26.23 -3.69
CA ARG A 86 7.20 27.61 -3.24
C ARG A 86 8.67 27.95 -3.01
N MET A 87 9.36 28.41 -4.05
CA MET A 87 10.64 29.09 -3.89
C MET A 87 10.38 30.32 -3.01
N HIS A 88 10.85 30.28 -1.77
CA HIS A 88 11.00 31.47 -0.95
C HIS A 88 12.18 32.25 -1.54
N ARG A 89 11.89 33.36 -2.21
CA ARG A 89 12.90 34.33 -2.64
C ARG A 89 12.83 35.48 -1.63
N GLY A 90 13.89 35.67 -0.86
CA GLY A 90 14.10 36.76 0.09
C GLY A 90 15.25 36.37 1.02
N ASP A 91 16.32 37.14 1.24
CA ASP A 91 16.65 38.51 0.89
C ASP A 91 18.18 38.55 0.69
N ALA A 92 18.64 39.26 -0.34
CA ALA A 92 20.02 39.71 -0.40
C ALA A 92 20.04 41.12 0.22
N SER A 93 20.78 41.28 1.31
CA SER A 93 21.23 42.57 1.85
C SER A 93 22.74 42.55 1.97
#